data_AF-B4N6J2-F1
#
_entry.id   AF-B4N6J2-F1
#
_cell.length_a   1.000
_cell.length_b   1.000
_cell.length_c   1.000
_cell.angle_alpha   90.00
_cell.angle_beta   90.00
_cell.angle_gamma   90.00
#
_symmetry.space_group_name_H-M   'P 1'
#
loop_
_entity.id
_entity.type
_entity.pdbx_description
1 polymer ?
#
loop_
_entity_poly.entity_id
_entity_poly.type
_entity_poly.pdbx_seq_one_letter_code
_entity_poly.pdbx_strand_id
1 'polypeptide(L)'
;MPAKRRTAAGDAAGGDSSSSRASTSRDTGGDIPMSPQTDDPAYKLKRKKNNEAVQRTREKTKKTAEERKMRIEKLKEENTQLKAKIQQEKTHINTLRELIIKGEKDENQNRIIQEILGRPESDDDDD
;
A
#
# COMPACT_ATOMS: atom_id res chain seq x y z
N MET A 1 -3.67 -21.80 34.26
CA MET A 1 -3.29 -20.44 33.83
C MET A 1 -3.78 -20.22 32.40
N PRO A 2 -4.93 -19.55 32.15
CA PRO A 2 -5.42 -19.37 30.77
C PRO A 2 -4.84 -18.10 30.11
N ALA A 3 -4.29 -18.26 28.92
CA ALA A 3 -3.72 -17.18 28.10
C ALA A 3 -4.84 -16.34 27.44
N LYS A 4 -4.73 -15.00 27.53
CA LYS A 4 -5.66 -14.06 26.89
C LYS A 4 -5.46 -14.04 25.37
N ARG A 5 -6.49 -14.49 24.63
CA ARG A 5 -6.61 -14.35 23.17
C ARG A 5 -6.61 -12.86 22.80
N ARG A 6 -5.72 -12.43 21.90
CA ARG A 6 -5.77 -11.11 21.26
C ARG A 6 -6.82 -11.17 20.16
N THR A 7 -7.91 -10.45 20.34
CA THR A 7 -8.91 -10.24 19.28
C THR A 7 -8.37 -9.21 18.30
N ALA A 8 -8.07 -9.63 17.07
CA ALA A 8 -7.89 -8.74 15.94
C ALA A 8 -9.27 -8.20 15.55
N ALA A 9 -9.55 -6.95 15.92
CA ALA A 9 -10.72 -6.24 15.39
C ALA A 9 -10.42 -5.85 13.95
N GLY A 10 -11.19 -6.43 13.04
CA GLY A 10 -11.15 -6.18 11.62
C GLY A 10 -11.55 -4.75 11.28
N ASP A 11 -10.95 -4.30 10.19
CA ASP A 11 -11.36 -3.22 9.32
C ASP A 11 -12.86 -3.33 9.00
N ALA A 12 -13.66 -2.36 9.43
CA ALA A 12 -15.03 -2.19 9.00
C ALA A 12 -15.32 -0.69 8.83
N ALA A 13 -15.33 -0.29 7.56
CA ALA A 13 -16.20 0.67 6.87
C ALA A 13 -16.69 1.92 7.63
N GLY A 14 -16.51 3.06 6.96
CA GLY A 14 -16.87 4.38 7.42
C GLY A 14 -18.34 4.59 7.80
N GLY A 15 -18.51 5.46 8.79
CA GLY A 15 -19.70 6.26 8.96
C GLY A 15 -19.25 7.72 8.96
N ASP A 16 -19.79 8.50 8.02
CA ASP A 16 -19.73 9.94 8.14
C ASP A 16 -20.38 10.35 9.45
N SER A 17 -19.74 11.25 10.18
CA SER A 17 -20.40 12.01 11.22
C SER A 17 -19.93 13.43 11.06
N SER A 18 -20.68 14.13 10.22
CA SER A 18 -20.77 15.58 10.21
C SER A 18 -21.17 16.06 11.62
N SER A 19 -20.17 16.29 12.47
CA SER A 19 -20.34 17.07 13.69
C SER A 19 -19.37 18.23 13.64
N SER A 20 -19.88 19.31 13.03
CA SER A 20 -19.44 20.67 13.26
C SER A 20 -19.26 20.90 14.76
N ARG A 21 -18.00 20.93 15.20
CA ARG A 21 -17.64 21.57 16.46
C ARG A 21 -16.68 22.70 16.15
N ALA A 22 -17.30 23.82 15.78
CA ALA A 22 -16.68 25.12 15.86
C ALA A 22 -16.18 25.37 17.30
N SER A 23 -15.01 25.98 17.37
CA SER A 23 -14.52 26.88 18.42
C SER A 23 -14.48 26.37 19.87
N THR A 24 -13.27 26.17 20.38
CA THR A 24 -12.72 27.12 21.37
C THR A 24 -11.23 27.30 21.12
N SER A 25 -10.86 28.47 20.61
CA SER A 25 -9.59 29.11 20.98
C SER A 25 -9.46 29.02 22.50
N ARG A 26 -8.44 28.29 22.97
CA ARG A 26 -7.91 28.50 24.32
C ARG A 26 -6.60 29.25 24.15
N ASP A 27 -6.75 30.53 23.83
CA ASP A 27 -5.91 31.54 24.44
C ASP A 27 -6.04 31.40 25.96
N THR A 28 -5.12 30.65 26.55
CA THR A 28 -4.84 30.73 27.98
C THR A 28 -3.34 30.97 28.11
N GLY A 29 -2.90 32.14 27.63
CA GLY A 29 -1.73 32.84 28.15
C GLY A 29 -2.01 33.42 29.53
N GLY A 30 -2.52 32.60 30.46
CA GLY A 30 -2.84 33.01 31.82
C GLY A 30 -2.47 31.89 32.78
N ASP A 31 -1.65 32.22 33.77
CA ASP A 31 -1.29 31.43 34.94
C ASP A 31 -2.47 30.61 35.47
N ILE A 32 -2.59 29.37 34.99
CA ILE A 32 -3.33 28.34 35.72
C ILE A 32 -2.33 27.88 36.78
N PRO A 33 -2.62 28.02 38.09
CA PRO A 33 -1.72 27.52 39.11
C PRO A 33 -1.54 26.02 38.88
N MET A 34 -0.34 25.65 38.41
CA MET A 34 0.11 24.26 38.32
C MET A 34 -0.20 23.63 39.68
N SER A 35 -1.07 22.63 39.71
CA SER A 35 -1.34 21.94 40.96
C SER A 35 0.00 21.37 41.46
N PRO A 36 0.24 21.26 42.78
CA PRO A 36 1.54 20.78 43.29
C PRO A 36 1.96 19.40 42.73
N GLN A 37 1.00 18.65 42.16
CA GLN A 37 1.21 17.35 41.52
C GLN A 37 1.72 17.42 40.07
N THR A 38 1.58 18.53 39.36
CA THR A 38 2.12 18.66 38.00
C THR A 38 3.62 18.98 37.98
N ASP A 39 4.15 19.51 39.08
CA ASP A 39 5.58 19.74 39.25
C ASP A 39 6.36 18.56 39.82
N ASP A 40 5.65 17.54 40.34
CA ASP A 40 6.24 16.30 40.82
C ASP A 40 7.10 15.64 39.71
N PRO A 41 8.39 15.35 39.98
CA PRO A 41 9.26 14.66 39.02
C PRO A 41 8.69 13.33 38.52
N ALA A 42 7.93 12.60 39.35
CA ALA A 42 7.30 11.34 38.93
C ALA A 42 6.19 11.57 37.89
N TYR A 43 5.42 12.66 38.03
CA TYR A 43 4.41 13.06 37.05
C TYR A 43 5.07 13.48 35.72
N LYS A 44 6.09 14.33 35.77
CA LYS A 44 6.84 14.80 34.57
C LYS A 44 7.41 13.63 33.77
N LEU A 45 8.01 12.63 34.44
CA LEU A 45 8.52 11.43 33.78
C LEU A 45 7.43 10.60 33.10
N LYS A 46 6.28 10.38 33.76
CA LYS A 46 5.13 9.68 33.17
C LYS A 46 4.60 10.42 31.94
N ARG A 47 4.49 11.75 32.03
CA ARG A 47 4.00 12.59 30.93
C ARG A 47 4.95 12.57 29.74
N LYS A 48 6.26 12.68 29.98
CA LYS A 48 7.29 12.55 28.94
C LYS A 48 7.19 11.20 28.23
N LYS A 49 7.13 10.09 28.98
CA LYS A 49 6.97 8.74 28.42
C LYS A 49 5.68 8.59 27.60
N ASN A 50 4.57 9.17 28.05
CA ASN A 50 3.31 9.14 27.31
C ASN A 50 3.41 9.93 26.00
N ASN A 51 3.97 11.13 26.04
CA ASN A 51 4.17 11.96 24.85
C ASN A 51 5.04 11.23 23.82
N GLU A 52 6.14 10.61 24.25
CA GLU A 52 7.00 9.78 23.39
C GLU A 52 6.23 8.58 22.80
N ALA A 53 5.41 7.90 23.60
CA ALA A 53 4.60 6.77 23.13
C ALA A 53 3.54 7.19 22.11
N VAL A 54 2.91 8.35 22.32
CA VAL A 54 1.94 8.93 21.39
C VAL A 54 2.62 9.33 20.09
N GLN A 55 3.77 9.99 20.15
CA GLN A 55 4.55 10.36 18.97
C GLN A 55 4.94 9.11 18.17
N ARG A 56 5.49 8.09 18.83
CA ARG A 56 5.82 6.80 18.19
C ARG A 56 4.61 6.14 17.54
N THR A 57 3.44 6.21 18.19
CA THR A 57 2.20 5.66 17.62
C THR A 57 1.79 6.40 16.36
N ARG A 58 1.84 7.75 16.38
CA ARG A 58 1.51 8.58 15.21
C ARG A 58 2.45 8.32 14.05
N GLU A 59 3.75 8.29 14.32
CA GLU A 59 4.77 8.00 13.31
C GLU A 59 4.60 6.60 12.71
N LYS A 60 4.32 5.59 13.55
CA LYS A 60 4.03 4.24 13.08
C LYS A 60 2.80 4.21 12.17
N THR A 61 1.70 4.85 12.57
CA THR A 61 0.49 4.90 11.74
C THR A 61 0.77 5.58 10.40
N LYS A 62 1.48 6.72 10.41
CA LYS A 62 1.87 7.44 9.20
C LYS A 62 2.71 6.55 8.28
N LYS A 63 3.76 5.93 8.82
CA LYS A 63 4.63 5.01 8.07
C LYS A 63 3.84 3.83 7.47
N THR A 64 2.95 3.21 8.24
CA THR A 64 2.13 2.10 7.71
C THR A 64 1.17 2.55 6.61
N ALA A 65 0.66 3.78 6.65
CA ALA A 65 -0.19 4.32 5.60
C ALA A 65 0.63 4.59 4.31
N GLU A 66 1.82 5.15 4.46
CA GLU A 66 2.77 5.36 3.35
C GLU A 66 3.20 4.02 2.72
N GLU A 67 3.59 3.03 3.54
CA GLU A 67 3.96 1.69 3.07
C GLU A 67 2.81 1.01 2.29
N ARG A 68 1.56 1.15 2.77
CA ARG A 68 0.39 0.63 2.06
C ARG A 68 0.19 1.34 0.71
N LYS A 69 0.36 2.66 0.67
CA LYS A 69 0.25 3.44 -0.58
C LYS A 69 1.29 2.97 -1.59
N MET A 70 2.55 2.85 -1.17
CA MET A 70 3.66 2.36 -2.01
C MET A 70 3.37 0.94 -2.53
N ARG A 71 2.88 0.03 -1.66
CA ARG A 71 2.51 -1.32 -2.09
C ARG A 71 1.38 -1.31 -3.12
N ILE A 72 0.37 -0.47 -2.95
CA ILE A 72 -0.73 -0.33 -3.92
C ILE A 72 -0.20 0.17 -5.27
N GLU A 73 0.74 1.11 -5.26
CA GLU A 73 1.38 1.63 -6.47
C GLU A 73 2.20 0.54 -7.19
N LYS A 74 3.09 -0.17 -6.48
CA LYS A 74 3.84 -1.33 -7.03
C LYS A 74 2.89 -2.37 -7.64
N LEU A 75 1.85 -2.76 -6.92
CA LEU A 75 0.86 -3.74 -7.42
C LEU A 75 0.10 -3.25 -8.66
N LYS A 76 -0.14 -1.94 -8.82
CA LYS A 76 -0.79 -1.38 -10.01
C LYS A 76 0.14 -1.40 -11.22
N GLU A 77 1.41 -1.10 -11.01
CA GLU A 77 2.44 -1.16 -12.04
C GLU A 77 2.62 -2.60 -12.53
N GLU A 78 2.79 -3.56 -11.62
CA GLU A 78 2.85 -5.00 -11.92
C GLU A 78 1.59 -5.45 -12.69
N ASN A 79 0.39 -5.05 -12.25
CA ASN A 79 -0.83 -5.39 -12.96
C ASN A 79 -0.84 -4.85 -14.40
N THR A 80 -0.30 -3.66 -14.61
CA THR A 80 -0.24 -3.03 -15.93
C THR A 80 0.72 -3.78 -16.83
N GLN A 81 1.89 -4.16 -16.31
CA GLN A 81 2.88 -4.98 -17.02
C GLN A 81 2.32 -6.37 -17.37
N LEU A 82 1.70 -7.06 -16.40
CA LEU A 82 1.08 -8.36 -16.60
C LEU A 82 -0.06 -8.30 -17.64
N LYS A 83 -0.90 -7.26 -17.61
CA LYS A 83 -1.94 -7.06 -18.63
C LYS A 83 -1.35 -6.85 -20.03
N ALA A 84 -0.26 -6.10 -20.15
CA ALA A 84 0.43 -5.91 -21.41
C ALA A 84 1.00 -7.23 -21.94
N LYS A 85 1.63 -8.03 -21.08
CA LYS A 85 2.14 -9.37 -21.41
C LYS A 85 1.04 -10.32 -21.87
N ILE A 86 -0.07 -10.40 -21.13
CA ILE A 86 -1.24 -11.20 -21.51
C ILE A 86 -1.79 -10.76 -22.88
N GLN A 87 -1.86 -9.46 -23.12
CA GLN A 87 -2.36 -8.95 -24.39
C GLN A 87 -1.40 -9.30 -25.53
N GLN A 88 -0.10 -9.19 -25.31
CA GLN A 88 0.92 -9.59 -26.27
C GLN A 88 0.83 -11.09 -26.60
N GLU A 89 0.78 -11.96 -25.60
CA GLU A 89 0.62 -13.40 -25.79
C GLU A 89 -0.67 -13.75 -26.56
N LYS A 90 -1.79 -13.08 -26.25
CA LYS A 90 -3.04 -13.25 -27.01
C LYS A 90 -2.87 -12.88 -28.48
N THR A 91 -2.17 -11.79 -28.79
CA THR A 91 -1.89 -11.42 -30.18
C THR A 91 -1.01 -12.46 -30.87
N HIS A 92 0.03 -12.96 -30.21
CA HIS A 92 0.89 -14.03 -30.75
C HIS A 92 0.08 -15.29 -31.05
N ILE A 93 -0.78 -15.73 -30.13
CA ILE A 93 -1.64 -16.90 -30.32
C ILE A 93 -2.59 -16.70 -31.50
N ASN A 94 -3.20 -15.52 -31.63
CA ASN A 94 -4.10 -15.23 -32.74
C ASN A 94 -3.36 -15.24 -34.08
N THR A 95 -2.18 -14.61 -34.16
CA THR A 95 -1.33 -14.66 -35.36
C THR A 95 -0.99 -16.10 -35.71
N LEU A 96 -0.53 -16.91 -34.75
CA LEU A 96 -0.21 -18.32 -35.00
C LEU A 96 -1.44 -19.12 -35.47
N ARG A 97 -2.62 -18.88 -34.90
CA ARG A 97 -3.89 -19.51 -35.34
C ARG A 97 -4.23 -19.14 -36.77
N GLU A 98 -4.15 -17.86 -37.12
CA GLU A 98 -4.39 -17.38 -38.49
C GLU A 98 -3.43 -18.01 -39.50
N LEU A 99 -2.15 -18.11 -39.13
CA LEU A 99 -1.13 -18.76 -39.96
C LEU A 99 -1.43 -20.25 -40.19
N ILE A 100 -1.85 -20.97 -39.15
CA ILE A 100 -2.23 -22.40 -39.27
C ILE A 100 -3.44 -22.56 -40.17
N ILE A 101 -4.46 -21.71 -40.02
CA ILE A 101 -5.70 -21.79 -40.82
C ILE A 101 -5.42 -21.44 -42.30
N LYS A 102 -4.53 -20.49 -42.57
CA LYS A 102 -4.18 -20.08 -43.93
C LYS A 102 -3.42 -21.17 -44.71
N GLY A 103 -2.76 -22.10 -44.03
CA GLY A 103 -2.22 -23.34 -44.62
C GLY A 103 -0.99 -23.18 -45.54
N GLU A 104 -0.52 -21.97 -45.78
CA GLU A 104 0.64 -21.68 -46.64
C GLU A 104 1.80 -21.15 -45.82
N LYS A 105 2.93 -21.86 -45.79
CA LYS A 105 4.16 -21.41 -45.12
C LYS A 105 4.94 -20.48 -46.04
N ASP A 106 4.92 -19.20 -45.73
CA ASP A 106 5.77 -18.18 -46.37
C ASP A 106 7.04 -17.94 -45.52
N GLU A 107 8.17 -17.62 -46.16
CA GLU A 107 9.43 -17.28 -45.48
C GLU A 107 9.24 -16.14 -44.48
N ASN A 108 8.36 -15.19 -44.80
CA ASN A 108 8.00 -14.10 -43.90
C ASN A 108 7.30 -14.61 -42.61
N GLN A 109 6.48 -15.65 -42.72
CA GLN A 109 5.83 -16.25 -41.56
C GLN A 109 6.81 -17.00 -40.66
N ASN A 110 7.80 -17.68 -41.26
CA ASN A 110 8.86 -18.34 -40.50
C ASN A 110 9.67 -17.33 -39.68
N ARG A 111 9.92 -16.14 -40.24
CA ARG A 111 10.56 -15.03 -39.53
C ARG A 111 9.71 -14.55 -38.33
N ILE A 112 8.41 -14.35 -38.55
CA ILE A 112 7.48 -13.93 -37.48
C ILE A 112 7.41 -14.97 -36.36
N ILE A 113 7.38 -16.27 -36.71
CA ILE A 113 7.39 -17.36 -35.74
C ILE A 113 8.68 -17.34 -34.92
N GLN A 114 9.85 -17.13 -35.55
CA GLN A 114 11.11 -17.04 -34.82
C GLN A 114 11.19 -15.80 -33.93
N GLU A 115 10.63 -14.67 -34.35
CA GLU A 115 10.55 -13.47 -33.50
C GLU A 115 9.67 -13.69 -32.27
N ILE A 116 8.55 -14.39 -32.42
CA ILE A 116 7.65 -14.75 -31.31
C ILE A 116 8.33 -15.73 -30.35
N LEU A 117 9.04 -16.74 -30.86
CA LEU A 117 9.69 -17.79 -30.05
C LEU A 117 11.04 -17.36 -29.44
N GLY A 118 11.75 -16.43 -30.08
CA GLY A 118 13.10 -16.01 -29.70
C GLY A 118 13.14 -14.80 -28.77
N ARG A 119 11.99 -14.19 -28.44
CA ARG A 119 11.94 -13.07 -27.50
C ARG A 119 12.16 -13.62 -26.08
N PRO A 120 13.23 -13.21 -25.37
CA PRO A 120 13.42 -13.63 -24.00
C PRO A 120 12.23 -13.13 -23.18
N GLU A 121 11.59 -14.07 -22.48
CA GLU A 121 10.77 -13.76 -21.32
C GLU A 121 11.65 -12.90 -20.39
N SER A 122 11.30 -11.63 -20.23
CA SER A 122 12.01 -10.74 -19.32
C SER A 122 11.76 -11.24 -17.90
N ASP A 123 12.71 -12.03 -17.38
CA ASP A 123 12.82 -12.51 -16.00
C ASP A 123 13.16 -11.34 -15.05
N ASP A 124 12.29 -10.33 -14.97
CA ASP A 124 12.39 -9.26 -13.95
C ASP A 124 11.60 -9.66 -12.68
N ASP A 125 11.85 -10.87 -12.17
CA ASP A 125 11.23 -11.44 -10.94
C ASP A 125 12.18 -11.42 -9.71
N ASP A 126 13.19 -10.56 -9.69
CA ASP A 126 14.06 -10.34 -8.52
C ASP A 126 13.81 -8.96 -7.88
N ASP A 127 12.96 -8.92 -6.83
CA ASP A 127 13.05 -8.04 -5.62
C ASP A 127 11.81 -8.13 -4.69
#